data_AF-A0A4Q5PFT4-F1
#
_entry.id   AF-A0A4Q5PFT4-F1
#
_cell.length_a   1.000
_cell.length_b   1.000
_cell.length_c   1.000
_cell.angle_alpha   90.00
_cell.angle_beta   90.00
_cell.angle_gamma   90.00
#
_symmetry.space_group_name_H-M   'P 1'
#
loop_
_entity.id
_entity.type
_entity.pdbx_description
1 polymer ?
#
loop_
_entity_poly.entity_id
_entity_poly.type
_entity_poly.pdbx_seq_one_letter_code
_entity_poly.pdbx_strand_id
1 'polypeptide(L)'
;MPGTEVLLMALVAGLYLYDSAMLLYANEAVLIARGRRKTWLSAFGSTGTTFRGKEFFLPNPLLPARPVFKLTWRQDEPEAAAVNHTGSGRMRGKVAHAWNDRAAPLMRFRFPLWSLGLVMFGLLPASMAMGPSGDLLLLASFVLVYLHVAVILLMLWFSRRDVGLTGRQAAAIILDLLLCPPFALNLVRRLSLKVEVNEDFVDAARRLQSPPDWQATQEALLARMDDEIRNEGDDSPKIPALNRRRETIARAPT
;
A
#
# COMPACT_ATOMS: atom_id res chain seq x y z
N MET A 1 2.33 26.49 -26.90
CA MET A 1 1.26 26.82 -25.93
C MET A 1 1.48 25.96 -24.69
N PRO A 2 2.22 26.44 -23.67
CA PRO A 2 2.65 25.59 -22.56
C PRO A 2 1.50 25.23 -21.58
N GLY A 3 0.38 25.96 -21.59
CA GLY A 3 -0.71 25.76 -20.63
C GLY A 3 -1.44 24.42 -20.75
N THR A 4 -1.70 23.97 -21.98
CA THR A 4 -2.40 22.69 -22.22
C THR A 4 -1.53 21.49 -21.88
N GLU A 5 -0.23 21.57 -22.15
CA GLU A 5 0.75 20.53 -21.84
C GLU A 5 0.90 20.35 -20.33
N VAL A 6 1.02 21.46 -19.60
CA VAL A 6 1.05 21.47 -18.13
C VAL A 6 -0.23 20.90 -17.55
N LEU A 7 -1.40 21.28 -18.10
CA LEU A 7 -2.68 20.76 -17.64
C LEU A 7 -2.80 19.24 -17.86
N LEU A 8 -2.33 18.73 -18.99
CA LEU A 8 -2.31 17.30 -19.28
C LEU A 8 -1.40 16.55 -18.30
N MET A 9 -0.20 17.07 -18.03
CA MET A 9 0.71 16.47 -17.05
C MET A 9 0.16 16.54 -15.62
N ALA A 10 -0.48 17.65 -15.26
CA ALA A 10 -1.17 17.79 -13.98
C ALA A 10 -2.33 16.79 -13.85
N LEU A 11 -3.10 16.56 -14.92
CA LEU A 11 -4.16 15.56 -14.95
C LEU A 11 -3.58 14.14 -14.77
N VAL A 12 -2.49 13.80 -15.48
CA VAL A 12 -1.81 12.50 -15.35
C VAL A 12 -1.31 12.29 -13.92
N ALA A 13 -0.63 13.29 -13.34
CA ALA A 13 -0.16 13.23 -11.96
C ALA A 13 -1.32 13.13 -10.97
N GLY A 14 -2.38 13.92 -11.17
CA GLY A 14 -3.59 13.93 -10.35
C GLY A 14 -4.29 12.58 -10.34
N LEU A 15 -4.48 11.95 -11.50
CA LEU A 15 -5.04 10.60 -11.63
C LEU A 15 -4.17 9.56 -10.93
N TYR A 16 -2.84 9.62 -11.12
CA TYR A 16 -1.91 8.72 -10.44
C TYR A 16 -1.98 8.84 -8.91
N LEU A 17 -2.02 10.07 -8.38
CA LEU A 17 -2.13 10.32 -6.95
C LEU A 17 -3.49 9.94 -6.39
N TYR A 18 -4.56 10.26 -7.11
CA TYR A 18 -5.94 9.90 -6.75
C TYR A 18 -6.08 8.39 -6.56
N ASP A 19 -5.59 7.60 -7.52
CA ASP A 19 -5.63 6.14 -7.44
C ASP A 19 -4.67 5.54 -6.39
N SER A 20 -3.62 6.29 -6.01
CA SER A 20 -2.72 5.89 -4.93
C SER A 20 -3.31 6.13 -3.54
N ALA A 21 -4.23 7.09 -3.42
CA ALA A 21 -4.77 7.53 -2.15
C ALA A 21 -5.68 6.48 -1.52
N MET A 22 -5.59 6.37 -0.20
CA MET A 22 -6.37 5.42 0.59
C MET A 22 -7.02 6.11 1.78
N LEU A 23 -8.14 5.58 2.22
CA LEU A 23 -8.80 5.96 3.45
C LEU A 23 -8.74 4.78 4.41
N LEU A 24 -8.08 4.96 5.55
CA LEU A 24 -7.91 3.95 6.59
C LEU A 24 -8.82 4.28 7.77
N TYR A 25 -9.43 3.26 8.39
CA TYR A 25 -10.05 3.48 9.69
C TYR A 25 -8.99 3.70 10.78
N ALA A 26 -9.41 4.27 11.91
CA ALA A 26 -8.52 4.49 13.06
C ALA A 26 -7.86 3.19 13.54
N ASN A 27 -8.49 2.03 13.34
CA ASN A 27 -7.99 0.71 13.67
C ASN A 27 -7.33 -0.05 12.50
N GLU A 28 -7.09 0.63 11.37
CA GLU A 28 -6.42 0.07 10.19
C GLU A 28 -5.03 0.67 10.01
N ALA A 29 -4.07 -0.19 9.70
CA ALA A 29 -2.72 0.20 9.33
C ALA A 29 -2.25 -0.58 8.12
N VAL A 30 -1.13 -0.12 7.58
CA VAL A 30 -0.55 -0.65 6.38
C VAL A 30 0.86 -1.15 6.68
N LEU A 31 1.14 -2.39 6.27
CA LEU A 31 2.49 -2.94 6.20
C LEU A 31 3.05 -2.82 4.77
N ILE A 32 4.23 -2.21 4.67
CA ILE A 32 4.91 -1.90 3.42
C ILE A 32 6.20 -2.70 3.35
N ALA A 33 6.37 -3.48 2.27
CA ALA A 33 7.59 -4.24 2.05
C ALA A 33 8.76 -3.31 1.67
N ARG A 34 9.88 -3.38 2.40
CA ARG A 34 11.07 -2.55 2.16
C ARG A 34 11.99 -3.20 1.12
N GLY A 35 11.58 -3.12 -0.14
CA GLY A 35 12.42 -3.49 -1.28
C GLY A 35 12.98 -4.92 -1.20
N ARG A 36 14.29 -5.10 -1.43
CA ARG A 36 14.95 -6.43 -1.45
C ARG A 36 15.26 -7.01 -0.07
N ARG A 37 15.16 -6.22 1.01
CA ARG A 37 15.38 -6.73 2.37
C ARG A 37 14.04 -7.27 2.88
N LYS A 38 14.05 -8.39 3.60
CA LYS A 38 12.88 -9.00 4.25
C LYS A 38 12.39 -8.17 5.46
N THR A 39 12.48 -6.86 5.36
CA THR A 39 12.16 -5.88 6.40
C THR A 39 10.89 -5.15 6.00
N TRP A 40 10.05 -4.86 6.98
CA TRP A 40 8.74 -4.26 6.78
C TRP A 40 8.65 -2.92 7.50
N LEU A 41 7.83 -2.03 6.98
CA LEU A 41 7.55 -0.72 7.57
C LEU A 41 6.05 -0.62 7.80
N SER A 42 5.69 -0.02 8.93
CA SER A 42 4.31 0.31 9.25
C SER A 42 4.02 1.75 8.83
N ALA A 43 2.83 1.97 8.31
CA ALA A 43 2.30 3.30 8.08
C ALA A 43 0.84 3.34 8.49
N PHE A 44 0.44 4.52 8.98
CA PHE A 44 -0.91 4.79 9.44
C PHE A 44 -1.47 5.98 8.66
N GLY A 45 -2.77 6.24 8.83
CA GLY A 45 -3.38 7.43 8.27
C GLY A 45 -2.89 8.73 8.91
N SER A 46 -3.32 9.85 8.34
CA SER A 46 -3.08 11.17 8.92
C SER A 46 -4.02 11.42 10.09
N THR A 47 -3.47 11.83 11.24
CA THR A 47 -4.23 12.09 12.48
C THR A 47 -5.05 13.40 12.42
N GLY A 48 -4.75 14.31 11.48
CA GLY A 48 -5.40 15.62 11.39
C GLY A 48 -6.42 15.79 10.25
N THR A 49 -6.44 14.87 9.27
CA THR A 49 -7.33 14.97 8.11
C THR A 49 -8.16 13.71 7.99
N THR A 50 -9.32 13.73 8.66
CA THR A 50 -10.31 12.67 8.57
C THR A 50 -11.38 13.03 7.54
N PHE A 51 -11.73 12.06 6.69
CA PHE A 51 -12.81 12.16 5.72
C PHE A 51 -13.82 11.05 6.01
N ARG A 52 -15.03 11.43 6.43
CA ARG A 52 -16.10 10.49 6.85
C ARG A 52 -15.65 9.50 7.94
N GLY A 53 -14.87 9.98 8.91
CA GLY A 53 -14.35 9.14 10.01
C GLY A 53 -13.20 8.20 9.61
N LYS A 54 -12.63 8.37 8.40
CA LYS A 54 -11.44 7.64 7.95
C LYS A 54 -10.25 8.59 7.82
N GLU A 55 -9.09 8.16 8.26
CA GLU A 55 -7.83 8.87 8.10
C GLU A 55 -7.33 8.77 6.66
N PHE A 56 -6.89 9.89 6.09
CA PHE A 56 -6.28 9.90 4.77
C PHE A 56 -4.86 9.34 4.80
N PHE A 57 -4.54 8.40 3.91
CA PHE A 57 -3.22 7.81 3.74
C PHE A 57 -2.79 7.87 2.28
N LEU A 58 -1.59 8.43 2.03
CA LEU A 58 -0.98 8.44 0.71
C LEU A 58 0.38 7.72 0.77
N PRO A 59 0.51 6.53 0.16
CA PRO A 59 1.80 5.86 0.00
C PRO A 59 2.79 6.73 -0.77
N ASN A 60 4.09 6.57 -0.51
CA ASN A 60 5.13 7.35 -1.19
C ASN A 60 4.99 7.27 -2.74
N PRO A 61 4.66 8.36 -3.44
CA PRO A 61 4.39 8.35 -4.88
C PRO A 61 5.61 7.99 -5.74
N LEU A 62 6.82 8.12 -5.23
CA LEU A 62 8.05 7.76 -5.95
C LEU A 62 8.35 6.26 -5.93
N LEU A 63 7.53 5.47 -5.21
CA LEU A 63 7.75 4.04 -5.02
C LEU A 63 6.49 3.23 -5.41
N PRO A 64 6.02 3.33 -6.67
CA PRO A 64 4.76 2.74 -7.14
C PRO A 64 4.73 1.21 -7.02
N ALA A 65 5.87 0.57 -7.29
CA ALA A 65 6.02 -0.87 -7.29
C ALA A 65 6.28 -1.49 -5.91
N ARG A 66 6.01 -0.78 -4.80
CA ARG A 66 6.10 -1.35 -3.45
C ARG A 66 4.77 -1.98 -3.05
N PRO A 67 4.75 -3.27 -2.65
CA PRO A 67 3.56 -3.90 -2.07
C PRO A 67 3.15 -3.25 -0.74
N VAL A 68 1.85 -3.15 -0.55
CA VAL A 68 1.16 -2.45 0.53
C VAL A 68 0.02 -3.35 1.00
N PHE A 69 0.13 -3.89 2.20
CA PHE A 69 -0.88 -4.77 2.77
C PHE A 69 -1.63 -4.04 3.87
N LYS A 70 -2.96 -3.98 3.76
CA LYS A 70 -3.81 -3.37 4.76
C LYS A 70 -4.18 -4.43 5.79
N LEU A 71 -3.99 -4.11 7.07
CA LEU A 71 -4.39 -4.95 8.19
C LEU A 71 -5.20 -4.12 9.18
N THR A 72 -5.98 -4.81 9.99
CA THR A 72 -6.72 -4.24 11.10
C THR A 72 -6.05 -4.71 12.39
N TRP A 73 -5.95 -3.85 13.40
CA TRP A 73 -5.70 -4.34 14.76
C TRP A 73 -7.01 -4.42 15.51
N ARG A 74 -7.21 -5.53 16.21
CA ARG A 74 -8.41 -5.78 17.00
C ARG A 74 -8.27 -5.10 18.36
N GLN A 75 -9.19 -4.19 18.66
CA GLN A 75 -9.23 -3.46 19.94
C GLN A 75 -10.09 -4.17 20.99
N ASP A 76 -11.02 -5.04 20.57
CA ASP A 76 -12.08 -5.60 21.42
C ASP A 76 -11.94 -7.09 21.76
N GLU A 77 -10.92 -7.80 21.24
CA GLU A 77 -10.82 -9.24 21.49
C GLU A 77 -10.16 -9.56 22.84
N PRO A 78 -10.82 -10.36 23.70
CA PRO A 78 -10.24 -10.81 24.96
C PRO A 78 -9.03 -11.71 24.69
N GLU A 79 -7.98 -11.45 25.48
CA GLU A 79 -6.64 -12.05 25.48
C GLU A 79 -6.62 -13.59 25.34
N ALA A 80 -7.69 -14.28 25.73
CA ALA A 80 -7.82 -15.74 25.67
C ALA A 80 -7.76 -16.33 24.25
N ALA A 81 -8.05 -15.56 23.19
CA ALA A 81 -7.89 -16.02 21.81
C ALA A 81 -6.47 -15.79 21.25
N ALA A 82 -5.67 -14.92 21.87
CA ALA A 82 -4.31 -14.57 21.42
C ALA A 82 -3.23 -15.57 21.92
N VAL A 83 -3.56 -16.40 22.92
CA VAL A 83 -2.60 -17.33 23.57
C VAL A 83 -2.25 -18.55 22.70
N ASN A 84 -2.99 -18.84 21.63
CA ASN A 84 -2.70 -19.99 20.76
C ASN A 84 -1.57 -19.76 19.73
N HIS A 85 -0.93 -18.57 19.71
CA HIS A 85 0.13 -18.26 18.74
C HIS A 85 1.54 -18.11 19.33
N THR A 86 1.75 -18.37 20.63
CA THR A 86 3.09 -18.42 21.23
C THR A 86 3.80 -19.75 20.95
N GLY A 87 4.03 -20.04 19.68
CA GLY A 87 4.98 -21.05 19.23
C GLY A 87 6.37 -20.42 19.04
N SER A 88 7.32 -20.85 19.88
CA SER A 88 8.74 -20.47 19.92
C SER A 88 9.40 -20.13 18.57
N GLY A 89 10.43 -19.26 18.60
CA GLY A 89 11.06 -18.54 17.48
C GLY A 89 11.37 -19.27 16.15
N ARG A 90 11.22 -20.59 16.08
CA ARG A 90 11.23 -21.39 14.84
C ARG A 90 9.98 -21.17 13.96
N MET A 91 8.84 -20.79 14.54
CA MET A 91 7.60 -20.47 13.81
C MET A 91 7.60 -19.04 13.23
N ARG A 92 8.33 -18.12 13.89
CA ARG A 92 8.55 -16.72 13.47
C ARG A 92 9.13 -16.65 12.04
N GLY A 93 10.10 -17.51 11.72
CA GLY A 93 10.72 -17.59 10.40
C GLY A 93 9.79 -18.12 9.30
N LYS A 94 8.98 -19.15 9.60
CA LYS A 94 8.06 -19.77 8.62
C LYS A 94 6.93 -18.82 8.20
N VAL A 95 6.32 -18.12 9.16
CA VAL A 95 5.24 -17.15 8.86
C VAL A 95 5.81 -15.90 8.16
N ALA A 96 7.01 -15.44 8.55
CA ALA A 96 7.68 -14.36 7.82
C ALA A 96 8.07 -14.75 6.38
N HIS A 97 8.35 -16.03 6.11
CA HIS A 97 8.52 -16.52 4.74
C HIS A 97 7.19 -16.45 3.97
N ALA A 98 6.08 -16.87 4.56
CA ALA A 98 4.75 -16.75 3.93
C ALA A 98 4.40 -15.31 3.52
N TRP A 99 4.81 -14.30 4.30
CA TRP A 99 4.64 -12.88 3.94
C TRP A 99 5.49 -12.45 2.74
N ASN A 100 6.73 -12.91 2.67
CA ASN A 100 7.60 -12.64 1.51
C ASN A 100 7.11 -13.39 0.27
N ASP A 101 6.59 -14.60 0.44
CA ASP A 101 6.05 -15.43 -0.64
C ASP A 101 4.80 -14.77 -1.25
N ARG A 102 3.96 -14.09 -0.45
CA ARG A 102 2.85 -13.26 -0.95
C ARG A 102 3.31 -12.04 -1.73
N ALA A 103 4.41 -11.41 -1.33
CA ALA A 103 4.95 -10.23 -2.00
C ALA A 103 5.74 -10.59 -3.28
N ALA A 104 6.31 -11.78 -3.37
CA ALA A 104 7.22 -12.17 -4.45
C ALA A 104 6.59 -12.14 -5.86
N PRO A 105 5.37 -12.67 -6.10
CA PRO A 105 4.71 -12.55 -7.41
C PRO A 105 4.50 -11.11 -7.84
N LEU A 106 4.20 -10.21 -6.89
CA LEU A 106 3.97 -8.79 -7.15
C LEU A 106 5.26 -8.07 -7.58
N MET A 107 6.42 -8.51 -7.09
CA MET A 107 7.71 -7.92 -7.45
C MET A 107 8.07 -8.13 -8.94
N ARG A 108 7.44 -9.09 -9.63
CA ARG A 108 7.64 -9.31 -11.08
C ARG A 108 7.26 -8.08 -11.91
N PHE A 109 6.28 -7.29 -11.46
CA PHE A 109 5.83 -6.08 -12.14
C PHE A 109 6.74 -4.87 -11.90
N ARG A 110 7.74 -4.98 -11.01
CA ARG A 110 8.53 -3.82 -10.59
C ARG A 110 9.22 -3.11 -11.75
N PHE A 111 9.92 -3.84 -12.60
CA PHE A 111 10.69 -3.22 -13.70
C PHE A 111 9.78 -2.57 -14.76
N PRO A 112 8.74 -3.26 -15.29
CA PRO A 112 7.79 -2.64 -16.23
C PRO A 112 7.09 -1.39 -15.67
N LEU A 113 6.78 -1.36 -14.38
CA LEU A 113 6.12 -0.21 -13.75
C LEU A 113 7.07 0.98 -13.60
N TRP A 114 8.34 0.72 -13.25
CA TRP A 114 9.36 1.78 -13.21
C TRP A 114 9.66 2.35 -14.59
N SER A 115 9.75 1.50 -15.61
CA SER A 115 9.96 1.98 -16.99
C SER A 115 8.75 2.75 -17.50
N LEU A 116 7.52 2.29 -17.23
CA LEU A 116 6.30 3.05 -17.54
C LEU A 116 6.30 4.43 -16.85
N GLY A 117 6.69 4.48 -15.57
CA GLY A 117 6.78 5.74 -14.83
C GLY A 117 7.79 6.71 -15.43
N LEU A 118 8.96 6.21 -15.86
CA LEU A 118 9.98 7.01 -16.54
C LEU A 118 9.48 7.54 -17.89
N VAL A 119 8.73 6.74 -18.65
CA VAL A 119 8.14 7.18 -19.92
C VAL A 119 7.07 8.25 -19.67
N MET A 120 6.14 8.01 -18.72
CA MET A 120 5.03 8.94 -18.46
C MET A 120 5.47 10.26 -17.83
N PHE A 121 6.40 10.24 -16.86
CA PHE A 121 6.82 11.44 -16.13
C PHE A 121 8.17 12.01 -16.56
N GLY A 122 8.88 11.34 -17.47
CA GLY A 122 10.15 11.79 -18.03
C GLY A 122 10.04 12.03 -19.53
N LEU A 123 9.84 10.96 -20.30
CA LEU A 123 9.89 11.04 -21.76
C LEU A 123 8.73 11.86 -22.35
N LEU A 124 7.51 11.64 -21.87
CA LEU A 124 6.32 12.35 -22.33
C LEU A 124 6.44 13.88 -22.12
N PRO A 125 6.69 14.41 -20.91
CA PRO A 125 6.84 15.85 -20.73
C PRO A 125 8.08 16.40 -21.46
N ALA A 126 9.18 15.64 -21.56
CA ALA A 126 10.34 16.06 -22.34
C ALA A 126 10.00 16.23 -23.83
N SER A 127 9.21 15.32 -24.41
CA SER A 127 8.77 15.42 -25.80
C SER A 127 7.89 16.65 -26.06
N MET A 128 7.04 17.03 -25.09
CA MET A 128 6.22 18.24 -25.18
C MET A 128 7.08 19.51 -25.08
N ALA A 129 8.08 19.51 -24.19
CA ALA A 129 8.98 20.65 -23.99
C ALA A 129 9.85 20.98 -25.22
N MET A 130 10.04 20.02 -26.13
CA MET A 130 10.79 20.24 -27.39
C MET A 130 10.00 21.01 -28.45
N GLY A 131 8.70 21.24 -28.24
CA GLY A 131 7.83 21.94 -29.19
C GLY A 131 7.65 21.17 -30.51
N PRO A 132 7.51 21.85 -31.67
CA PRO A 132 7.16 21.19 -32.94
C PRO A 132 8.17 20.14 -33.44
N SER A 133 9.44 20.21 -32.99
CA SER A 133 10.44 19.19 -33.33
C SER A 133 10.24 17.88 -32.56
N GLY A 134 9.41 17.91 -31.52
CA GLY A 134 9.11 16.79 -30.64
C GLY A 134 7.91 15.93 -31.07
N ASP A 135 7.15 16.30 -32.11
CA ASP A 135 5.88 15.62 -32.46
C ASP A 135 6.05 14.10 -32.69
N LEU A 136 7.11 13.69 -33.38
CA LEU A 136 7.42 12.27 -33.58
C LEU A 136 7.75 11.58 -32.25
N LEU A 137 8.50 12.26 -31.37
CA LEU A 137 8.86 11.75 -30.06
C LEU A 137 7.65 11.67 -29.12
N LEU A 138 6.72 12.61 -29.23
CA LEU A 138 5.46 12.64 -28.50
C LEU A 138 4.59 11.45 -28.92
N LEU A 139 4.41 11.25 -30.23
CA LEU A 139 3.70 10.08 -30.77
C LEU A 139 4.35 8.77 -30.31
N ALA A 140 5.68 8.68 -30.41
CA ALA A 140 6.44 7.52 -29.95
C ALA A 140 6.25 7.29 -28.44
N SER A 141 6.20 8.35 -27.64
CA SER A 141 5.97 8.27 -26.18
C SER A 141 4.58 7.72 -25.87
N PHE A 142 3.53 8.17 -26.56
CA PHE A 142 2.19 7.62 -26.40
C PHE A 142 2.11 6.14 -26.78
N VAL A 143 2.68 5.77 -27.93
CA VAL A 143 2.75 4.37 -28.36
C VAL A 143 3.51 3.53 -27.32
N LEU A 144 4.61 4.05 -26.79
CA LEU A 144 5.44 3.36 -25.80
C LEU A 144 4.70 3.19 -24.47
N VAL A 145 3.91 4.17 -24.02
CA VAL A 145 3.03 4.05 -22.85
C VAL A 145 2.04 2.91 -23.03
N TYR A 146 1.31 2.88 -24.15
CA TYR A 146 0.32 1.83 -24.40
C TYR A 146 0.95 0.46 -24.58
N LEU A 147 2.15 0.38 -25.19
CA LEU A 147 2.90 -0.86 -25.28
C LEU A 147 3.29 -1.38 -23.89
N HIS A 148 3.79 -0.51 -23.01
CA HIS A 148 4.12 -0.86 -21.63
C HIS A 148 2.89 -1.35 -20.87
N VAL A 149 1.78 -0.63 -20.98
CA VAL A 149 0.50 -1.05 -20.39
C VAL A 149 0.13 -2.43 -20.92
N ALA A 150 0.12 -2.65 -22.24
CA ALA A 150 -0.19 -3.96 -22.83
C ALA A 150 0.70 -5.09 -22.29
N VAL A 151 2.02 -4.86 -22.16
CA VAL A 151 2.95 -5.83 -21.55
C VAL A 151 2.57 -6.11 -20.09
N ILE A 152 2.30 -5.08 -19.28
CA ILE A 152 1.89 -5.23 -17.88
C ILE A 152 0.58 -6.03 -17.78
N LEU A 153 -0.40 -5.74 -18.64
CA LEU A 153 -1.69 -6.44 -18.68
C LEU A 153 -1.54 -7.90 -19.08
N LEU A 154 -0.69 -8.19 -20.08
CA LEU A 154 -0.38 -9.55 -20.51
C LEU A 154 0.31 -10.34 -19.39
N MET A 155 1.30 -9.73 -18.74
CA MET A 155 1.96 -10.31 -17.56
C MET A 155 0.96 -10.59 -16.45
N LEU A 156 0.03 -9.66 -16.17
CA LEU A 156 -1.02 -9.84 -15.17
C LEU A 156 -1.95 -10.99 -15.54
N TRP A 157 -2.36 -11.10 -16.80
CA TRP A 157 -3.23 -12.17 -17.26
C TRP A 157 -2.59 -13.55 -17.07
N PHE A 158 -1.32 -13.71 -17.42
CA PHE A 158 -0.61 -14.98 -17.27
C PHE A 158 -0.24 -15.32 -15.84
N SER A 159 0.04 -14.31 -15.01
CA SER A 159 0.36 -14.50 -13.58
C SER A 159 -0.84 -14.37 -12.64
N ARG A 160 -2.07 -14.24 -13.18
CA ARG A 160 -3.29 -14.01 -12.37
C ARG A 160 -3.51 -15.07 -11.30
N ARG A 161 -3.15 -16.33 -11.57
CA ARG A 161 -3.26 -17.44 -10.61
C ARG A 161 -2.25 -17.30 -9.46
N ASP A 162 -1.02 -16.88 -9.76
CA ASP A 162 0.03 -16.65 -8.76
C ASP A 162 -0.36 -15.53 -7.78
N VAL A 163 -1.14 -14.55 -8.25
CA VAL A 163 -1.64 -13.42 -7.46
C VAL A 163 -3.00 -13.72 -6.82
N GLY A 164 -3.57 -14.91 -7.03
CA GLY A 164 -4.85 -15.32 -6.44
C GLY A 164 -6.09 -14.67 -7.05
N LEU A 165 -6.00 -14.13 -8.28
CA LEU A 165 -7.12 -13.49 -8.95
C LEU A 165 -7.96 -14.47 -9.76
N THR A 166 -9.28 -14.33 -9.66
CA THR A 166 -10.21 -14.95 -10.60
C THR A 166 -10.13 -14.28 -11.98
N GLY A 167 -10.58 -14.97 -13.03
CA GLY A 167 -10.58 -14.40 -14.39
C GLY A 167 -11.40 -13.11 -14.51
N ARG A 168 -12.54 -13.02 -13.81
CA ARG A 168 -13.38 -11.83 -13.77
C ARG A 168 -12.70 -10.65 -13.09
N GLN A 169 -12.06 -10.89 -11.93
CA GLN A 169 -11.31 -9.84 -11.22
C GLN A 169 -10.13 -9.34 -12.06
N ALA A 170 -9.39 -10.24 -12.71
CA ALA A 170 -8.29 -9.86 -13.59
C ALA A 170 -8.79 -9.03 -14.78
N ALA A 171 -9.88 -9.44 -15.44
CA ALA A 171 -10.45 -8.70 -16.56
C ALA A 171 -10.94 -7.29 -16.16
N ALA A 172 -11.56 -7.15 -14.98
CA ALA A 172 -11.99 -5.84 -14.47
C ALA A 172 -10.79 -4.90 -14.22
N ILE A 173 -9.72 -5.41 -13.59
CA ILE A 173 -8.48 -4.64 -13.40
C ILE A 173 -7.88 -4.27 -14.75
N ILE A 174 -7.82 -5.21 -15.70
CA ILE A 174 -7.26 -4.97 -17.02
C ILE A 174 -8.02 -3.85 -17.75
N LEU A 175 -9.35 -3.86 -17.67
CA LEU A 175 -10.19 -2.83 -18.25
C LEU A 175 -9.88 -1.46 -17.62
N ASP A 176 -9.89 -1.35 -16.29
CA ASP A 176 -9.56 -0.11 -15.59
C ASP A 176 -8.21 0.48 -16.02
N LEU A 177 -7.20 -0.38 -16.14
CA LEU A 177 -5.83 0.01 -16.50
C LEU A 177 -5.67 0.37 -17.98
N LEU A 178 -6.48 -0.21 -18.86
CA LEU A 178 -6.48 0.11 -20.28
C LEU A 178 -7.13 1.48 -20.54
N LEU A 179 -8.21 1.78 -19.82
CA LEU A 179 -8.87 3.10 -19.91
C LEU A 179 -8.06 4.20 -19.25
N CYS A 180 -7.35 3.90 -18.15
CA CYS A 180 -6.56 4.87 -17.41
C CYS A 180 -5.12 4.37 -17.22
N PRO A 181 -4.22 4.60 -18.20
CA PRO A 181 -2.80 4.25 -18.09
C PRO A 181 -2.10 4.75 -16.81
N PRO A 182 -2.39 5.96 -16.27
CA PRO A 182 -1.81 6.40 -15.00
C PRO A 182 -2.05 5.44 -13.82
N PHE A 183 -3.17 4.70 -13.83
CA PHE A 183 -3.48 3.73 -12.75
C PHE A 183 -2.61 2.49 -12.84
N ALA A 184 -2.04 2.17 -14.02
CA ALA A 184 -1.21 0.99 -14.19
C ALA A 184 0.02 1.05 -13.26
N LEU A 185 0.55 2.24 -13.00
CA LEU A 185 1.65 2.48 -12.06
C LEU A 185 1.35 1.94 -10.65
N ASN A 186 0.10 1.99 -10.20
CA ASN A 186 -0.32 1.51 -8.89
C ASN A 186 -0.74 0.04 -8.85
N LEU A 187 -0.55 -0.72 -9.94
CA LEU A 187 -1.01 -2.10 -10.02
C LEU A 187 -0.55 -2.95 -8.83
N VAL A 188 0.73 -2.87 -8.45
CA VAL A 188 1.26 -3.64 -7.31
C VAL A 188 0.53 -3.32 -6.00
N ARG A 189 0.22 -2.04 -5.76
CA ARG A 189 -0.54 -1.61 -4.57
C ARG A 189 -1.96 -2.15 -4.64
N ARG A 190 -2.64 -1.96 -5.77
CA ARG A 190 -4.02 -2.44 -5.97
C ARG A 190 -4.14 -3.96 -5.77
N LEU A 191 -3.14 -4.72 -6.23
CA LEU A 191 -3.09 -6.17 -6.04
C LEU A 191 -2.81 -6.54 -4.58
N SER A 192 -1.82 -5.92 -3.95
CA SER A 192 -1.47 -6.21 -2.54
C SER A 192 -2.60 -5.86 -1.56
N LEU A 193 -3.39 -4.83 -1.84
CA LEU A 193 -4.57 -4.45 -1.06
C LEU A 193 -5.74 -5.43 -1.19
N LYS A 194 -5.77 -6.26 -2.23
CA LYS A 194 -6.78 -7.31 -2.40
C LYS A 194 -6.38 -8.61 -1.72
N VAL A 195 -5.13 -8.75 -1.29
CA VAL A 195 -4.68 -9.92 -0.54
C VAL A 195 -5.24 -9.82 0.87
N GLU A 196 -6.21 -10.68 1.18
CA GLU A 196 -6.74 -10.78 2.53
C GLU A 196 -5.69 -11.40 3.45
N VAL A 197 -5.35 -10.68 4.52
CA VAL A 197 -4.46 -11.14 5.56
C VAL A 197 -5.27 -11.25 6.85
N ASN A 198 -5.57 -12.48 7.26
CA ASN A 198 -6.24 -12.75 8.53
C ASN A 198 -5.21 -12.87 9.66
N GLU A 199 -4.61 -11.74 10.01
CA GLU A 199 -3.64 -11.62 11.10
C GLU A 199 -3.77 -10.23 11.76
N ASP A 200 -3.62 -10.15 13.08
CA ASP A 200 -3.60 -8.86 13.78
C ASP A 200 -2.38 -8.02 13.38
N PHE A 201 -2.60 -6.74 13.10
CA PHE A 201 -1.54 -5.83 12.69
C PHE A 201 -0.40 -5.75 13.70
N VAL A 202 -0.69 -5.71 15.01
CA VAL A 202 0.33 -5.55 16.06
C VAL A 202 1.28 -6.76 16.07
N ASP A 203 0.72 -7.96 15.94
CA ASP A 203 1.50 -9.21 15.93
C ASP A 203 2.34 -9.34 14.65
N ALA A 204 1.77 -8.97 13.50
CA ALA A 204 2.49 -8.95 12.23
C ALA A 204 3.64 -7.93 12.26
N ALA A 205 3.38 -6.70 12.71
CA ALA A 205 4.34 -5.62 12.83
C ALA A 205 5.52 -6.01 13.74
N ARG A 206 5.24 -6.46 14.96
CA ARG A 206 6.27 -6.91 15.93
C ARG A 206 7.15 -8.03 15.38
N ARG A 207 6.58 -8.90 14.55
CA ARG A 207 7.33 -10.01 13.96
C ARG A 207 8.20 -9.60 12.78
N LEU A 208 7.67 -8.73 11.92
CA LEU A 208 8.23 -8.45 10.60
C LEU A 208 9.15 -7.23 10.56
N GLN A 209 9.03 -6.33 11.53
CA GLN A 209 9.83 -5.12 11.61
C GLN A 209 11.17 -5.35 12.32
N SER A 210 12.13 -4.47 12.05
CA SER A 210 13.34 -4.39 12.85
C SER A 210 13.01 -3.78 14.22
N PRO A 211 13.81 -4.02 15.28
CA PRO A 211 13.57 -3.44 16.61
C PRO A 211 13.32 -1.92 16.61
N PRO A 212 14.10 -1.06 15.91
CA PRO A 212 13.81 0.38 15.88
C PRO A 212 12.53 0.72 15.11
N ASP A 213 12.22 0.01 14.01
CA ASP A 213 10.99 0.23 13.26
C ASP A 213 9.75 -0.20 14.08
N TRP A 214 9.89 -1.24 14.92
CA TRP A 214 8.86 -1.69 15.84
C TRP A 214 8.62 -0.68 16.96
N GLN A 215 9.66 -0.13 17.57
CA GLN A 215 9.54 0.92 18.59
C GLN A 215 8.75 2.13 18.07
N ALA A 216 9.10 2.64 16.88
CA ALA A 216 8.36 3.74 16.26
C ALA A 216 6.89 3.39 15.97
N THR A 217 6.61 2.13 15.62
CA THR A 217 5.24 1.64 15.39
C THR A 217 4.46 1.53 16.69
N GLN A 218 5.10 1.06 17.75
CA GLN A 218 4.53 0.96 19.09
C GLN A 218 4.15 2.33 19.64
N GLU A 219 5.04 3.32 19.53
CA GLU A 219 4.76 4.71 19.91
C GLU A 219 3.56 5.28 19.14
N ALA A 220 3.51 5.06 17.82
CA ALA A 220 2.39 5.53 16.99
C ALA A 220 1.05 4.85 17.32
N LEU A 221 1.07 3.56 17.71
CA LEU A 221 -0.12 2.85 18.19
C LEU A 221 -0.61 3.40 19.53
N LEU A 222 0.31 3.62 20.48
CA LEU A 222 -0.02 4.15 21.80
C LEU A 222 -0.61 5.56 21.70
N ALA A 223 0.01 6.44 20.90
CA ALA A 223 -0.50 7.79 20.66
C ALA A 223 -1.93 7.77 20.10
N ARG A 224 -2.22 6.88 19.15
CA ARG A 224 -3.58 6.72 18.58
C ARG A 224 -4.61 6.25 19.59
N MET A 225 -4.23 5.29 20.42
CA MET A 225 -5.12 4.81 21.48
C MET A 225 -5.38 5.91 22.51
N ASP A 226 -4.35 6.69 22.86
CA ASP A 226 -4.48 7.84 23.75
C ASP A 226 -5.39 8.92 23.13
N ASP A 227 -5.30 9.15 21.82
CA ASP A 227 -6.19 10.07 21.09
C ASP A 227 -7.64 9.57 21.09
N GLU A 228 -7.86 8.27 20.87
CA GLU A 228 -9.18 7.65 20.89
C GLU A 228 -9.80 7.71 22.29
N ILE A 229 -9.04 7.40 23.34
CA ILE A 229 -9.49 7.50 24.74
C ILE A 229 -9.88 8.95 25.09
N ARG A 230 -9.12 9.96 24.63
CA ARG A 230 -9.45 11.37 24.90
C ARG A 230 -10.69 11.86 24.16
N ASN A 231 -10.99 11.27 23.00
CA ASN A 231 -12.15 11.64 22.19
C ASN A 231 -13.42 10.93 22.64
N GLU A 232 -13.29 9.83 23.38
CA GLU A 232 -14.39 9.06 23.93
C GLU A 232 -14.92 9.72 25.22
N GLY A 233 -16.24 9.78 25.41
CA GLY A 233 -16.83 10.33 26.64
C GLY A 233 -16.59 9.41 27.85
N ASP A 234 -16.50 9.99 29.05
CA ASP A 234 -16.12 9.31 30.31
C ASP A 234 -16.92 8.02 30.61
N ASP A 235 -18.16 7.91 30.12
CA ASP A 235 -19.05 6.75 30.32
C ASP A 235 -19.01 5.69 29.19
N SER A 236 -18.07 5.79 28.24
CA SER A 236 -18.04 4.84 27.12
C SER A 236 -17.58 3.44 27.55
N PRO A 237 -18.32 2.38 27.17
CA PRO A 237 -17.97 1.00 27.50
C PRO A 237 -16.67 0.53 26.81
N LYS A 238 -16.10 1.31 25.89
CA LYS A 238 -14.87 0.99 25.16
C LYS A 238 -13.59 1.33 25.91
N ILE A 239 -13.63 2.31 26.82
CA ILE A 239 -12.44 2.81 27.54
C ILE A 239 -11.70 1.68 28.29
N PRO A 240 -12.38 0.75 28.99
CA PRO A 240 -11.70 -0.35 29.68
C PRO A 240 -11.03 -1.38 28.72
N ALA A 241 -11.55 -1.55 27.52
CA ALA A 241 -10.96 -2.43 26.50
C ALA A 241 -9.69 -1.80 25.91
N LEU A 242 -9.77 -0.51 25.55
CA LEU A 242 -8.64 0.27 25.04
C LEU A 242 -7.50 0.35 26.05
N ASN A 243 -7.78 0.62 27.33
CA ASN A 243 -6.75 0.66 28.37
C ASN A 243 -6.03 -0.69 28.56
N ARG A 244 -6.76 -1.80 28.57
CA ARG A 244 -6.14 -3.15 28.65
C ARG A 244 -5.22 -3.41 27.47
N ARG A 245 -5.66 -3.11 26.26
CA ARG A 245 -4.86 -3.32 25.05
C ARG A 245 -3.63 -2.41 25.01
N ARG A 246 -3.75 -1.16 25.50
CA ARG A 246 -2.64 -0.21 25.64
C ARG A 246 -1.56 -0.76 26.54
N GLU A 247 -1.93 -1.33 27.68
CA GLU A 247 -0.98 -1.98 28.60
C GLU A 247 -0.30 -3.19 27.96
N THR A 248 -1.04 -4.02 27.23
CA THR A 248 -0.46 -5.17 26.50
C THR A 248 0.58 -4.72 25.48
N ILE A 249 0.28 -3.66 24.73
CA ILE A 249 1.20 -3.13 23.72
C ILE A 249 2.40 -2.47 24.39
N ALA A 250 2.20 -1.71 25.47
CA ALA A 250 3.29 -1.05 26.20
C ALA A 250 4.26 -2.04 26.87
N ARG A 251 3.76 -3.18 27.36
CA ARG A 251 4.58 -4.22 28.01
C ARG A 251 5.29 -5.16 27.03
N ALA A 252 5.03 -5.02 25.72
CA ALA A 252 5.66 -5.87 24.72
C ALA A 252 7.16 -5.56 24.58
N PRO A 253 8.05 -6.56 24.66
CA PRO A 253 9.49 -6.35 24.53
C PRO A 253 9.86 -5.86 23.12
N THR A 254 10.84 -4.96 23.06
CA THR A 254 11.42 -4.36 21.84
C THR A 254 12.46 -5.25 21.19
#